data_AF-A0A2H9PAM7-F1
#
_entry.id   AF-A0A2H9PAM7-F1
#
_cell.length_a   1.000
_cell.length_b   1.000
_cell.length_c   1.000
_cell.angle_alpha   90.00
_cell.angle_beta   90.00
_cell.angle_gamma   90.00
#
_symmetry.space_group_name_H-M   'P 1'
#
loop_
_entity.id
_entity.type
_entity.pdbx_description
1 polymer ?
#
loop_
_entity_poly.entity_id
_entity_poly.type
_entity_poly.pdbx_seq_one_letter_code
_entity_poly.pdbx_strand_id
1 'polypeptide(L)'
;MANNSIKSRKRNSAGIVMRTNHNSGFLLKLKDHLKVLFQFDCAELNFGIYRIMNYKRKEIEKFIEDDLIRVVEKEFEKYKTYSNKELAEKIEKIENKIKEDFGSDILHNGKLIEKYGETRIVKKYLELKKQIDEIDVTENIQSQVFNDLYNFFSRYYEDGDFISKGRYSSKQNKYAIPYSGEEVKLYWANFDQYYIKTGEVFKDYEFNQKGWKFVFRTVLADVPAGNVKGNRRYFFLASDEPVKISNKTCLIKFEYRMLTNGDLKKYPVKTKEGKVKITGIMQDELNPILKDKIVTFITPLEPKAILTETQDEKTIIEKHLYKYTRKITSDFFIHKNLKEFLERELDYFIKTEVLDIEVFDTEKERYFDRHITRSKVVKN
;
A
#
# COMPACT_ATOMS: atom_id res chain seq x y z
N MET A 1 -53.94 3.85 34.99
CA MET A 1 -53.19 5.13 35.09
C MET A 1 -51.74 4.79 35.43
N ALA A 2 -50.80 5.58 34.89
CA ALA A 2 -49.34 5.50 35.06
C ALA A 2 -48.59 4.44 34.21
N ASN A 3 -48.38 4.79 32.93
CA ASN A 3 -47.24 4.32 32.13
C ASN A 3 -46.42 5.57 31.79
N ASN A 4 -45.23 5.75 32.37
CA ASN A 4 -44.14 6.50 31.73
C ASN A 4 -42.80 6.40 32.49
N SER A 5 -41.74 6.26 31.70
CA SER A 5 -40.35 6.65 31.99
C SER A 5 -39.45 5.70 32.80
N ILE A 6 -39.07 4.57 32.18
CA ILE A 6 -37.73 4.00 32.37
C ILE A 6 -36.81 4.61 31.29
N LYS A 7 -36.15 5.72 31.61
CA LYS A 7 -35.03 6.28 30.84
C LYS A 7 -34.00 6.86 31.82
N SER A 8 -32.92 6.13 32.06
CA SER A 8 -31.54 6.65 32.12
C SER A 8 -30.66 5.73 32.97
N ARG A 9 -29.82 4.92 32.30
CA ARG A 9 -28.53 4.40 32.78
C ARG A 9 -27.90 3.59 31.64
N LYS A 10 -27.58 4.29 30.55
CA LYS A 10 -26.82 3.75 29.41
C LYS A 10 -26.14 4.89 28.65
N ARG A 11 -25.33 5.69 29.34
CA ARG A 11 -24.39 6.65 28.73
C ARG A 11 -23.22 6.75 29.68
N ASN A 12 -22.13 6.02 29.39
CA ASN A 12 -20.73 6.35 29.71
C ASN A 12 -19.76 5.19 29.44
N SER A 13 -20.22 3.98 29.11
CA SER A 13 -19.34 2.88 28.65
C SER A 13 -19.04 2.89 27.15
N ALA A 14 -19.68 3.79 26.36
CA ALA A 14 -19.50 3.85 24.91
C ALA A 14 -18.31 4.72 24.45
N GLY A 15 -17.75 5.57 25.33
CA GLY A 15 -16.68 6.50 24.97
C GLY A 15 -15.29 5.87 24.84
N ILE A 16 -15.06 4.72 25.49
CA ILE A 16 -13.77 4.03 25.51
C ILE A 16 -13.65 3.06 24.32
N VAL A 17 -14.75 2.50 23.83
CA VAL A 17 -14.75 1.50 22.75
C VAL A 17 -14.65 2.12 21.35
N MET A 18 -14.97 3.42 21.18
CA MET A 18 -14.90 4.09 19.87
C MET A 18 -13.53 4.70 19.52
N ARG A 19 -12.57 4.77 20.44
CA ARG A 19 -11.30 5.51 20.22
C ARG A 19 -10.16 4.70 19.62
N THR A 20 -10.24 3.38 19.62
CA THR A 20 -9.25 2.48 18.98
C THR A 20 -9.34 2.47 17.44
N ASN A 21 -10.34 3.11 16.84
CA ASN A 21 -10.63 3.03 15.41
C ASN A 21 -9.85 4.02 14.52
N HIS A 22 -9.16 5.03 15.06
CA HIS A 22 -8.34 5.93 14.25
C HIS A 22 -6.92 5.41 14.01
N ASN A 23 -6.35 4.66 14.96
CA ASN A 23 -5.07 3.96 14.81
C ASN A 23 -5.09 2.92 13.67
N SER A 24 -6.26 2.29 13.43
CA SER A 24 -6.39 1.23 12.44
C SER A 24 -6.38 1.72 10.99
N GLY A 25 -6.83 2.94 10.71
CA GLY A 25 -6.99 3.44 9.34
C GLY A 25 -5.67 3.72 8.62
N PHE A 26 -4.76 4.46 9.23
CA PHE A 26 -3.45 4.77 8.63
C PHE A 26 -2.54 3.55 8.60
N LEU A 27 -2.57 2.73 9.64
CA LEU A 27 -1.85 1.46 9.67
C LEU A 27 -2.30 0.54 8.53
N LEU A 28 -3.61 0.41 8.29
CA LEU A 28 -4.13 -0.41 7.20
C LEU A 28 -3.67 0.11 5.83
N LYS A 29 -3.74 1.44 5.61
CA LYS A 29 -3.23 2.06 4.38
C LYS A 29 -1.74 1.79 4.15
N LEU A 30 -0.93 1.88 5.20
CA LEU A 30 0.49 1.56 5.14
C LEU A 30 0.69 0.08 4.79
N LYS A 31 0.01 -0.84 5.46
CA LYS A 31 0.08 -2.29 5.19
C LYS A 31 -0.29 -2.62 3.75
N ASP A 32 -1.39 -2.07 3.25
CA ASP A 32 -1.84 -2.30 1.88
C ASP A 32 -0.85 -1.76 0.86
N HIS A 33 -0.29 -0.57 1.10
CA HIS A 33 0.73 0.01 0.23
C HIS A 33 2.02 -0.82 0.22
N LEU A 34 2.48 -1.31 1.38
CA LEU A 34 3.64 -2.20 1.46
C LEU A 34 3.38 -3.54 0.75
N LYS A 35 2.17 -4.09 0.81
CA LYS A 35 1.79 -5.28 0.05
C LYS A 35 1.86 -5.05 -1.46
N VAL A 36 1.47 -3.86 -1.93
CA VAL A 36 1.63 -3.45 -3.34
C VAL A 36 3.11 -3.32 -3.71
N LEU A 37 3.92 -2.66 -2.86
CA LEU A 37 5.36 -2.51 -3.04
C LEU A 37 6.06 -3.87 -3.20
N PHE A 38 5.69 -4.84 -2.37
CA PHE A 38 6.21 -6.20 -2.42
C PHE A 38 5.44 -7.14 -3.37
N GLN A 39 4.57 -6.59 -4.24
CA GLN A 39 3.87 -7.31 -5.32
C GLN A 39 3.13 -8.57 -4.85
N PHE A 40 2.37 -8.45 -3.75
CA PHE A 40 1.64 -9.57 -3.18
C PHE A 40 0.57 -10.15 -4.12
N ASP A 41 0.05 -9.33 -5.04
CA ASP A 41 -0.93 -9.68 -6.08
C ASP A 41 -0.36 -10.59 -7.21
N CYS A 42 0.97 -10.77 -7.21
CA CYS A 42 1.70 -11.60 -8.16
C CYS A 42 2.19 -12.93 -7.55
N ALA A 43 1.56 -13.39 -6.45
CA ALA A 43 1.93 -14.62 -5.72
C ALA A 43 1.98 -15.89 -6.58
N GLU A 44 1.15 -15.97 -7.59
CA GLU A 44 1.03 -17.14 -8.44
C GLU A 44 2.21 -17.27 -9.42
N LEU A 45 2.97 -16.18 -9.65
CA LEU A 45 4.08 -16.16 -10.59
C LEU A 45 5.33 -16.82 -10.00
N ASN A 46 5.92 -17.78 -10.71
CA ASN A 46 7.06 -18.54 -10.21
C ASN A 46 8.31 -18.46 -11.12
N PHE A 47 8.75 -17.25 -11.45
CA PHE A 47 9.96 -17.02 -12.25
C PHE A 47 10.69 -15.74 -11.80
N GLY A 48 12.00 -15.65 -12.07
CA GLY A 48 12.80 -14.46 -11.78
C GLY A 48 12.69 -13.98 -10.32
N ILE A 49 12.47 -12.68 -10.14
CA ILE A 49 12.33 -12.05 -8.81
C ILE A 49 11.10 -12.57 -8.05
N TYR A 50 10.00 -12.90 -8.73
CA TYR A 50 8.78 -13.42 -8.11
C TYR A 50 9.04 -14.72 -7.33
N ARG A 51 9.95 -15.57 -7.81
CA ARG A 51 10.35 -16.79 -7.09
C ARG A 51 11.00 -16.46 -5.75
N ILE A 52 11.86 -15.44 -5.70
CA ILE A 52 12.53 -14.99 -4.48
C ILE A 52 11.49 -14.37 -3.54
N MET A 53 10.62 -13.49 -4.06
CA MET A 53 9.53 -12.87 -3.30
C MET A 53 8.58 -13.91 -2.69
N ASN A 54 8.24 -14.96 -3.45
CA ASN A 54 7.41 -16.05 -2.97
C ASN A 54 8.11 -16.90 -1.90
N TYR A 55 9.40 -17.17 -2.06
CA TYR A 55 10.20 -17.87 -1.05
C TYR A 55 10.24 -17.09 0.27
N LYS A 56 10.36 -15.76 0.20
CA LYS A 56 10.43 -14.85 1.35
C LYS A 56 9.06 -14.33 1.82
N ARG A 57 7.96 -14.76 1.19
CA ARG A 57 6.61 -14.21 1.42
C ARG A 57 6.19 -14.21 2.88
N LYS A 58 6.41 -15.32 3.59
CA LYS A 58 6.06 -15.44 5.01
C LYS A 58 6.86 -14.48 5.89
N GLU A 59 8.13 -14.25 5.57
CA GLU A 59 8.98 -13.29 6.30
C GLU A 59 8.51 -11.85 6.05
N ILE A 60 8.19 -11.51 4.80
CA ILE A 60 7.68 -10.18 4.43
C ILE A 60 6.29 -9.92 5.03
N GLU A 61 5.41 -10.92 4.98
CA GLU A 61 4.06 -10.82 5.56
C GLU A 61 4.14 -10.63 7.08
N LYS A 62 4.97 -11.41 7.78
CA LYS A 62 5.23 -11.21 9.21
C LYS A 62 5.79 -9.81 9.50
N PHE A 63 6.68 -9.32 8.63
CA PHE A 63 7.24 -7.98 8.79
C PHE A 63 6.15 -6.89 8.72
N ILE A 64 5.29 -6.96 7.70
CA ILE A 64 4.20 -5.99 7.48
C ILE A 64 3.13 -6.09 8.56
N GLU A 65 2.76 -7.31 8.95
CA GLU A 65 1.64 -7.54 9.86
C GLU A 65 2.00 -7.30 11.33
N ASP A 66 3.21 -7.70 11.74
CA ASP A 66 3.63 -7.73 13.14
C ASP A 66 4.92 -6.93 13.43
N ASP A 67 6.02 -7.19 12.71
CA ASP A 67 7.33 -6.66 13.12
C ASP A 67 7.39 -5.13 13.04
N LEU A 68 6.81 -4.54 11.99
CA LEU A 68 6.73 -3.09 11.84
C LEU A 68 5.99 -2.43 13.00
N ILE A 69 4.87 -3.01 13.42
CA ILE A 69 4.08 -2.50 14.56
C ILE A 69 4.91 -2.59 15.84
N ARG A 70 5.54 -3.74 16.07
CA ARG A 70 6.40 -3.95 17.25
C ARG A 70 7.56 -2.98 17.30
N VAL A 71 8.19 -2.68 16.17
CA VAL A 71 9.30 -1.71 16.10
C VAL A 71 8.81 -0.32 16.48
N VAL A 72 7.70 0.13 15.89
CA VAL A 72 7.11 1.43 16.21
C VAL A 72 6.71 1.51 17.69
N GLU A 73 6.02 0.49 18.21
CA GLU A 73 5.61 0.42 19.62
C GLU A 73 6.81 0.46 20.57
N LYS A 74 7.85 -0.33 20.30
CA LYS A 74 9.08 -0.37 21.09
C LYS A 74 9.82 0.97 21.07
N GLU A 75 9.87 1.66 19.94
CA GLU A 75 10.45 3.00 19.87
C GLU A 75 9.62 4.00 20.69
N PHE A 76 8.28 3.88 20.71
CA PHE A 76 7.42 4.69 21.55
C PHE A 76 7.50 4.36 23.05
N GLU A 77 7.77 3.11 23.43
CA GLU A 77 7.95 2.72 24.84
C GLU A 77 9.07 3.52 25.53
N LYS A 78 10.13 3.89 24.78
CA LYS A 78 11.21 4.75 25.31
C LYS A 78 10.73 6.12 25.76
N TYR A 79 9.58 6.56 25.26
CA TYR A 79 8.99 7.87 25.54
C TYR A 79 7.70 7.77 26.39
N LYS A 80 7.16 6.56 26.63
CA LYS A 80 6.01 6.33 27.51
C LYS A 80 6.47 6.23 28.96
N THR A 81 5.99 7.16 29.80
CA THR A 81 6.33 7.21 31.23
C THR A 81 5.41 6.39 32.14
N TYR A 82 4.21 5.96 31.70
CA TYR A 82 3.24 5.28 32.58
C TYR A 82 2.33 4.24 31.90
N SER A 83 1.84 3.27 32.68
CA SER A 83 0.88 2.23 32.26
C SER A 83 -0.57 2.70 32.40
N ASN A 84 -1.30 2.72 31.27
CA ASN A 84 -2.70 3.19 31.14
C ASN A 84 -3.67 2.55 32.14
N LYS A 85 -3.51 1.25 32.40
CA LYS A 85 -4.45 0.47 33.21
C LYS A 85 -4.38 0.83 34.69
N GLU A 86 -3.17 1.01 35.23
CA GLU A 86 -2.99 1.39 36.63
C GLU A 86 -3.39 2.84 36.89
N LEU A 87 -3.20 3.73 35.91
CA LEU A 87 -3.59 5.13 36.01
C LEU A 87 -5.11 5.30 36.00
N ALA A 88 -5.81 4.58 35.14
CA ALA A 88 -7.27 4.58 35.11
C ALA A 88 -7.86 4.12 36.46
N GLU A 89 -7.35 3.03 37.03
CA GLU A 89 -7.78 2.54 38.36
C GLU A 89 -7.44 3.51 39.50
N LYS A 90 -6.30 4.19 39.43
CA LYS A 90 -5.90 5.22 40.41
C LYS A 90 -6.79 6.47 40.33
N ILE A 91 -7.18 6.88 39.12
CA ILE A 91 -8.12 7.99 38.93
C ILE A 91 -9.50 7.61 39.46
N GLU A 92 -10.02 6.43 39.13
CA GLU A 92 -11.33 5.99 39.61
C GLU A 92 -11.39 5.96 41.14
N LYS A 93 -10.35 5.46 41.79
CA LYS A 93 -10.22 5.48 43.26
C LYS A 93 -10.18 6.91 43.82
N ILE A 94 -9.52 7.84 43.14
CA ILE A 94 -9.47 9.24 43.58
C ILE A 94 -10.78 9.97 43.30
N GLU A 95 -11.45 9.70 42.19
CA GLU A 95 -12.79 10.25 41.90
C GLU A 95 -13.81 9.78 42.94
N ASN A 96 -13.74 8.52 43.36
CA ASN A 96 -14.61 7.99 44.41
C ASN A 96 -14.32 8.67 45.77
N LYS A 97 -13.05 8.87 46.14
CA LYS A 97 -12.68 9.63 47.34
C LYS A 97 -13.10 11.09 47.30
N ILE A 98 -13.00 11.75 46.14
CA ILE A 98 -13.45 13.14 45.96
C ILE A 98 -14.98 13.24 46.14
N LYS A 99 -15.74 12.26 45.62
CA LYS A 99 -17.20 12.18 45.79
C LYS A 99 -17.61 11.92 47.23
N GLU A 100 -16.86 11.10 47.97
CA GLU A 100 -17.10 10.80 49.39
C GLU A 100 -16.77 12.01 50.30
N ASP A 101 -15.63 12.66 50.10
CA ASP A 101 -15.13 13.72 51.00
C ASP A 101 -15.84 15.07 50.81
N PHE A 102 -16.36 15.35 49.61
CA PHE A 102 -16.88 16.68 49.28
C PHE A 102 -18.28 16.72 48.62
N GLY A 103 -18.92 15.57 48.37
CA GLY A 103 -20.26 15.48 47.77
C GLY A 103 -20.29 15.57 46.23
N SER A 104 -21.43 15.21 45.62
CA SER A 104 -21.59 15.00 44.17
C SER A 104 -21.50 16.26 43.28
N ASP A 105 -21.42 17.46 43.86
CA ASP A 105 -21.56 18.73 43.14
C ASP A 105 -20.25 19.38 42.67
N ILE A 106 -19.11 18.68 42.76
CA ILE A 106 -17.78 19.29 42.53
C ILE A 106 -17.23 19.03 41.13
N LEU A 107 -17.80 18.09 40.40
CA LEU A 107 -17.42 17.73 39.05
C LEU A 107 -18.57 18.04 38.09
N HIS A 108 -18.58 19.25 37.51
CA HIS A 108 -19.46 19.52 36.38
C HIS A 108 -18.70 19.23 35.09
N ASN A 109 -19.12 18.20 34.35
CA ASN A 109 -18.49 17.76 33.10
C ASN A 109 -16.97 17.48 33.20
N GLY A 110 -16.51 16.92 34.34
CA GLY A 110 -15.11 16.57 34.53
C GLY A 110 -14.15 17.76 34.70
N LYS A 111 -14.66 18.96 34.97
CA LYS A 111 -13.87 20.11 35.44
C LYS A 111 -14.29 20.46 36.88
N LEU A 112 -13.30 20.72 37.73
CA LEU A 112 -13.51 21.17 39.10
C LEU A 112 -13.95 22.63 39.14
N ILE A 113 -14.87 22.95 40.04
CA ILE A 113 -15.26 24.33 40.37
C ILE A 113 -14.09 24.99 41.14
N GLU A 114 -13.64 26.17 40.69
CA GLU A 114 -12.41 26.89 41.12
C GLU A 114 -12.26 27.11 42.64
N LYS A 115 -13.33 26.99 43.43
CA LYS A 115 -13.32 27.28 44.88
C LYS A 115 -12.51 26.32 45.76
N TYR A 116 -12.00 25.20 45.23
CA TYR A 116 -11.30 24.15 46.00
C TYR A 116 -9.91 23.76 45.42
N GLY A 117 -9.29 24.66 44.65
CA GLY A 117 -8.05 24.39 43.88
C GLY A 117 -6.80 24.00 44.68
N GLU A 118 -6.81 24.06 46.02
CA GLU A 118 -5.60 23.84 46.83
C GLU A 118 -5.52 22.50 47.59
N THR A 119 -6.56 21.67 47.56
CA THR A 119 -6.55 20.40 48.31
C THR A 119 -5.60 19.38 47.67
N ARG A 120 -4.79 18.68 48.50
CA ARG A 120 -3.84 17.62 48.08
C ARG A 120 -4.46 16.58 47.13
N ILE A 121 -5.74 16.24 47.34
CA ILE A 121 -6.47 15.22 46.55
C ILE A 121 -6.79 15.75 45.14
N VAL A 122 -7.16 17.02 45.02
CA VAL A 122 -7.45 17.69 43.74
C VAL A 122 -6.18 17.82 42.88
N LYS A 123 -5.05 18.18 43.50
CA LYS A 123 -3.75 18.22 42.80
C LYS A 123 -3.36 16.85 42.24
N LYS A 124 -3.54 15.78 43.04
CA LYS A 124 -3.27 14.40 42.61
C LYS A 124 -4.20 13.93 41.50
N TYR A 125 -5.48 14.35 41.51
CA TYR A 125 -6.42 14.09 40.42
C TYR A 125 -6.00 14.78 39.11
N LEU A 126 -5.64 16.07 39.18
CA LEU A 126 -5.19 16.84 38.01
C LEU A 126 -3.90 16.26 37.42
N GLU A 127 -2.97 15.80 38.25
CA GLU A 127 -1.72 15.17 37.82
C GLU A 127 -1.98 13.84 37.08
N LEU A 128 -2.84 12.96 37.62
CA LEU A 128 -3.20 11.73 36.93
C LEU A 128 -3.99 11.99 35.64
N LYS A 129 -4.87 13.00 35.63
CA LYS A 129 -5.61 13.38 34.43
C LYS A 129 -4.67 13.90 33.33
N LYS A 130 -3.66 14.70 33.71
CA LYS A 130 -2.58 15.13 32.81
C LYS A 130 -1.83 13.93 32.23
N GLN A 131 -1.57 12.89 33.03
CA GLN A 131 -0.93 11.66 32.57
C GLN A 131 -1.79 10.87 31.57
N ILE A 132 -3.12 10.78 31.76
CA ILE A 132 -4.01 10.16 30.75
C ILE A 132 -4.06 10.98 29.46
N ASP A 133 -4.16 12.31 29.57
CA ASP A 133 -4.15 13.19 28.40
C ASP A 133 -2.83 13.03 27.61
N GLU A 134 -1.70 12.77 28.29
CA GLU A 134 -0.41 12.46 27.64
C GLU A 134 -0.42 11.11 26.90
N ILE A 135 -1.17 10.12 27.38
CA ILE A 135 -1.26 8.81 26.74
C ILE A 135 -2.17 8.85 25.50
N ASP A 136 -3.35 9.46 25.59
CA ASP A 136 -4.25 9.68 24.43
C ASP A 136 -3.51 10.41 23.29
N VAL A 137 -2.65 11.37 23.64
CA VAL A 137 -1.80 12.08 22.69
C VAL A 137 -0.71 11.18 22.10
N THR A 138 -0.09 10.30 22.90
CA THR A 138 0.92 9.36 22.41
C THR A 138 0.36 8.41 21.37
N GLU A 139 -0.86 7.90 21.58
CA GLU A 139 -1.55 7.05 20.60
C GLU A 139 -1.86 7.80 19.30
N ASN A 140 -2.23 9.08 19.37
CA ASN A 140 -2.41 9.93 18.19
C ASN A 140 -1.09 10.17 17.45
N ILE A 141 0.01 10.42 18.16
CA ILE A 141 1.34 10.58 17.55
C ILE A 141 1.76 9.27 16.86
N GLN A 142 1.48 8.12 17.46
CA GLN A 142 1.74 6.81 16.84
C GLN A 142 0.95 6.63 15.53
N SER A 143 -0.34 7.00 15.50
CA SER A 143 -1.12 7.04 14.26
C SER A 143 -0.46 7.92 13.19
N GLN A 144 0.07 9.08 13.59
CA GLN A 144 0.73 10.01 12.67
C GLN A 144 2.03 9.43 12.11
N VAL A 145 2.80 8.67 12.90
CA VAL A 145 4.00 7.96 12.41
C VAL A 145 3.63 6.99 11.29
N PHE A 146 2.57 6.20 11.44
CA PHE A 146 2.14 5.30 10.36
C PHE A 146 1.71 6.06 9.10
N ASN A 147 1.04 7.20 9.27
CA ASN A 147 0.68 8.07 8.15
C ASN A 147 1.92 8.66 7.46
N ASP A 148 2.94 9.06 8.21
CA ASP A 148 4.20 9.59 7.67
C ASP A 148 4.97 8.54 6.87
N LEU A 149 5.08 7.32 7.41
CA LEU A 149 5.69 6.21 6.69
C LEU A 149 4.95 5.91 5.39
N TYR A 150 3.60 5.93 5.42
CA TYR A 150 2.79 5.77 4.22
C TYR A 150 3.04 6.89 3.20
N ASN A 151 3.04 8.15 3.64
CA ASN A 151 3.27 9.30 2.77
C ASN A 151 4.68 9.27 2.16
N PHE A 152 5.68 8.85 2.93
CA PHE A 152 7.04 8.68 2.44
C PHE A 152 7.11 7.64 1.31
N PHE A 153 6.67 6.40 1.55
CA PHE A 153 6.74 5.35 0.53
C PHE A 153 5.86 5.66 -0.68
N SER A 154 4.62 6.14 -0.48
CA SER A 154 3.70 6.47 -1.57
C SER A 154 4.15 7.65 -2.42
N ARG A 155 4.95 8.56 -1.86
CA ARG A 155 5.55 9.65 -2.65
C ARG A 155 6.59 9.12 -3.62
N TYR A 156 7.50 8.28 -3.16
CA TYR A 156 8.68 7.90 -3.93
C TYR A 156 8.50 6.61 -4.74
N TYR A 157 7.56 5.73 -4.38
CA TYR A 157 7.29 4.49 -5.08
C TYR A 157 6.23 4.67 -6.18
N GLU A 158 6.59 4.34 -7.43
CA GLU A 158 5.71 4.44 -8.59
C GLU A 158 6.00 3.29 -9.57
N ASP A 159 4.96 2.53 -9.93
CA ASP A 159 5.00 1.45 -10.94
C ASP A 159 6.15 0.43 -10.82
N GLY A 160 6.63 0.18 -9.59
CA GLY A 160 7.71 -0.79 -9.31
C GLY A 160 9.08 -0.16 -9.07
N ASP A 161 9.20 1.15 -9.31
CA ASP A 161 10.45 1.90 -9.13
C ASP A 161 10.35 2.89 -7.98
N PHE A 162 11.49 3.18 -7.37
CA PHE A 162 11.64 4.37 -6.54
C PHE A 162 12.14 5.51 -7.42
N ILE A 163 11.43 6.62 -7.47
CA ILE A 163 11.78 7.76 -8.32
C ILE A 163 12.04 9.01 -7.50
N SER A 164 13.05 9.77 -7.92
CA SER A 164 13.30 11.11 -7.40
C SER A 164 12.15 12.03 -7.80
N LYS A 165 11.29 12.42 -6.85
CA LYS A 165 10.26 13.44 -7.10
C LYS A 165 10.77 14.84 -6.81
N GLY A 166 10.22 15.81 -7.56
CA GLY A 166 10.40 17.22 -7.25
C GLY A 166 10.01 17.51 -5.80
N ARG A 167 10.82 18.34 -5.14
CA ARG A 167 10.57 18.79 -3.77
C ARG A 167 9.57 19.94 -3.82
N TYR A 168 8.28 19.62 -3.76
CA TYR A 168 7.22 20.64 -3.62
C TYR A 168 7.23 21.17 -2.19
N SER A 169 7.54 22.45 -2.03
CA SER A 169 7.20 23.22 -0.84
C SER A 169 6.21 24.28 -1.27
N SER A 170 5.18 24.50 -0.44
CA SER A 170 4.24 25.62 -0.58
C SER A 170 4.91 27.00 -0.51
N LYS A 171 6.22 27.07 -0.20
CA LYS A 171 6.99 28.29 0.02
C LYS A 171 8.18 28.50 -0.93
N GLN A 172 8.00 28.23 -2.23
CA GLN A 172 8.98 28.34 -3.33
C GLN A 172 9.70 27.02 -3.67
N ASN A 173 9.94 26.81 -4.97
CA ASN A 173 10.59 25.64 -5.54
C ASN A 173 12.07 25.55 -5.09
N LYS A 174 12.34 24.87 -3.99
CA LYS A 174 13.70 24.58 -3.51
C LYS A 174 14.10 23.17 -3.94
N TYR A 175 14.80 23.09 -5.06
CA TYR A 175 15.55 21.88 -5.42
C TYR A 175 16.87 21.90 -4.65
N ALA A 176 17.14 20.89 -3.83
CA ALA A 176 18.43 20.74 -3.14
C ALA A 176 19.19 19.58 -3.79
N ILE A 177 20.35 19.91 -4.37
CA ILE A 177 21.29 18.93 -4.93
C ILE A 177 22.27 18.59 -3.81
N PRO A 178 22.56 17.31 -3.53
CA PRO A 178 23.66 16.96 -2.63
C PRO A 178 24.94 17.54 -3.24
N TYR A 179 25.57 18.51 -2.59
CA TYR A 179 26.71 19.26 -3.11
C TYR A 179 27.75 19.37 -2.00
N SER A 180 28.99 19.00 -2.28
CA SER A 180 30.09 18.93 -1.32
C SER A 180 31.13 20.03 -1.48
N GLY A 181 30.86 21.01 -2.35
CA GLY A 181 31.79 22.10 -2.68
C GLY A 181 32.49 21.92 -4.03
N GLU A 182 31.99 21.06 -4.92
CA GLU A 182 32.59 20.83 -6.24
C GLU A 182 32.46 22.06 -7.15
N GLU A 183 33.51 22.54 -7.85
CA GLU A 183 33.38 23.76 -8.70
C GLU A 183 32.22 23.70 -9.72
N VAL A 184 31.95 22.52 -10.28
CA VAL A 184 30.79 22.25 -11.13
C VAL A 184 30.17 20.91 -10.76
N LYS A 185 28.85 20.90 -10.54
CA LYS A 185 28.06 19.67 -10.37
C LYS A 185 26.89 19.62 -11.34
N LEU A 186 26.96 18.68 -12.28
CA LEU A 186 25.83 18.34 -13.14
C LEU A 186 24.98 17.28 -12.44
N TYR A 187 23.71 17.58 -12.19
CA TYR A 187 22.79 16.69 -11.50
C TYR A 187 21.44 16.68 -12.22
N TRP A 188 20.95 15.49 -12.56
CA TRP A 188 19.63 15.27 -13.15
C TRP A 188 18.84 14.29 -12.27
N ALA A 189 17.52 14.19 -12.49
CA ALA A 189 16.62 13.43 -11.62
C ALA A 189 17.05 11.95 -11.41
N ASN A 190 17.68 11.36 -12.43
CA ASN A 190 18.06 9.95 -12.48
C ASN A 190 19.59 9.75 -12.47
N PHE A 191 20.34 10.68 -11.86
CA PHE A 191 21.82 10.69 -11.87
C PHE A 191 22.46 9.43 -11.28
N ASP A 192 21.85 8.85 -10.25
CA ASP A 192 22.30 7.66 -9.53
C ASP A 192 21.58 6.37 -9.96
N GLN A 193 20.87 6.40 -11.08
CA GLN A 193 20.05 5.30 -11.58
C GLN A 193 20.56 4.77 -12.92
N TYR A 194 20.46 3.44 -13.09
CA TYR A 194 20.61 2.80 -14.39
C TYR A 194 19.25 2.72 -15.07
N TYR A 195 19.13 3.33 -16.25
CA TYR A 195 17.98 3.14 -17.11
C TYR A 195 18.09 1.79 -17.82
N ILE A 196 17.11 0.92 -17.62
CA ILE A 196 16.97 -0.33 -18.34
C ILE A 196 15.58 -0.36 -18.95
N LYS A 197 15.54 -0.43 -20.27
CA LYS A 197 14.32 -0.76 -20.99
C LYS A 197 14.25 -2.27 -21.13
N THR A 198 13.20 -2.90 -20.63
CA THR A 198 12.99 -4.30 -21.00
C THR A 198 12.60 -4.38 -22.47
N GLY A 199 13.32 -5.23 -23.21
CA GLY A 199 12.85 -5.67 -24.52
C GLY A 199 11.52 -6.43 -24.38
N GLU A 200 10.87 -6.71 -25.51
CA GLU A 200 9.70 -7.58 -25.52
C GLU A 200 10.15 -9.01 -25.16
N VAL A 201 10.02 -9.37 -23.87
CA VAL A 201 10.42 -10.67 -23.34
C VAL A 201 9.24 -11.62 -23.37
N PHE A 202 9.31 -12.65 -24.21
CA PHE A 202 8.30 -13.70 -24.30
C PHE A 202 8.64 -14.89 -23.39
N LYS A 203 8.67 -14.66 -22.08
CA LYS A 203 8.82 -15.75 -21.11
C LYS A 203 7.53 -16.55 -21.01
N ASP A 204 7.69 -17.84 -20.71
CA ASP A 204 6.56 -18.69 -20.33
C ASP A 204 5.90 -18.13 -19.07
N TYR A 205 4.60 -17.88 -19.16
CA TYR A 205 3.79 -17.43 -18.04
C TYR A 205 3.10 -18.64 -17.43
N GLU A 206 3.50 -19.00 -16.22
CA GLU A 206 3.04 -20.20 -15.52
C GLU A 206 2.27 -19.83 -14.26
N PHE A 207 1.15 -20.53 -14.02
CA PHE A 207 0.40 -20.44 -12.77
C PHE A 207 -0.22 -21.79 -12.43
N ASN A 208 -0.42 -22.04 -11.13
CA ASN A 208 -1.02 -23.27 -10.63
C ASN A 208 -2.37 -22.97 -9.99
N GLN A 209 -3.40 -23.74 -10.33
CA GLN A 209 -4.73 -23.59 -9.75
C GLN A 209 -5.38 -24.96 -9.56
N LYS A 210 -5.87 -25.25 -8.34
CA LYS A 210 -6.56 -26.52 -8.00
C LYS A 210 -5.81 -27.78 -8.46
N GLY A 211 -4.48 -27.79 -8.33
CA GLY A 211 -3.62 -28.91 -8.72
C GLY A 211 -3.33 -29.05 -10.21
N TRP A 212 -3.78 -28.11 -11.03
CA TRP A 212 -3.45 -27.99 -12.45
C TRP A 212 -2.40 -26.90 -12.69
N LYS A 213 -1.45 -27.18 -13.58
CA LYS A 213 -0.46 -26.21 -14.06
C LYS A 213 -0.90 -25.63 -15.40
N PHE A 214 -1.03 -24.32 -15.50
CA PHE A 214 -1.34 -23.62 -16.75
C PHE A 214 -0.10 -22.88 -17.22
N VAL A 215 0.23 -23.01 -18.51
CA VAL A 215 1.41 -22.39 -19.13
C VAL A 215 0.99 -21.66 -20.38
N PHE A 216 1.20 -20.35 -20.44
CA PHE A 216 1.05 -19.56 -21.65
C PHE A 216 2.43 -19.35 -22.26
N ARG A 217 2.61 -19.78 -23.50
CA ARG A 217 3.89 -19.76 -24.20
C ARG A 217 3.76 -19.05 -25.54
N THR A 218 4.66 -18.12 -25.83
CA THR A 218 4.76 -17.55 -27.17
C THR A 218 5.66 -18.44 -28.00
N VAL A 219 5.14 -19.04 -29.06
CA VAL A 219 5.90 -19.94 -29.95
C VAL A 219 6.51 -19.21 -31.15
N LEU A 220 5.94 -18.07 -31.52
CA LEU A 220 6.44 -17.21 -32.58
C LEU A 220 6.29 -15.76 -32.16
N ALA A 221 7.37 -14.99 -32.26
CA ALA A 221 7.38 -13.56 -32.01
C ALA A 221 8.08 -12.85 -33.17
N ASP A 222 7.30 -12.12 -33.97
CA ASP A 222 7.83 -11.19 -34.95
C ASP A 222 8.15 -9.89 -34.19
N VAL A 223 9.42 -9.67 -33.82
CA VAL A 223 9.89 -8.43 -33.20
C VAL A 223 10.93 -7.78 -34.10
N PRO A 224 10.83 -6.48 -34.40
CA PRO A 224 11.82 -5.82 -35.24
C PRO A 224 13.15 -5.72 -34.49
N ALA A 225 14.26 -5.85 -35.20
CA ALA A 225 15.57 -5.64 -34.62
C ALA A 225 15.79 -4.15 -34.30
N GLY A 226 16.05 -3.83 -33.02
CA GLY A 226 16.33 -2.46 -32.55
C GLY A 226 15.11 -1.66 -32.08
N ASN A 227 15.33 -0.42 -31.62
CA ASN A 227 14.30 0.47 -31.07
C ASN A 227 13.53 1.22 -32.18
N VAL A 228 13.12 0.50 -33.24
CA VAL A 228 12.38 1.07 -34.36
C VAL A 228 10.89 1.08 -34.03
N LYS A 229 10.23 2.23 -34.17
CA LYS A 229 8.80 2.41 -33.93
C LYS A 229 8.01 1.69 -35.03
N GLY A 230 7.77 0.39 -34.84
CA GLY A 230 7.04 -0.45 -35.79
C GLY A 230 5.52 -0.42 -35.62
N ASN A 231 4.81 -1.05 -36.56
CA ASN A 231 3.36 -1.26 -36.48
C ASN A 231 2.99 -2.10 -35.24
N ARG A 232 1.77 -1.87 -34.72
CA ARG A 232 1.26 -2.59 -33.55
C ARG A 232 1.16 -4.09 -33.83
N ARG A 233 1.58 -4.87 -32.84
CA ARG A 233 1.54 -6.34 -32.83
C ARG A 233 0.65 -6.81 -31.69
N TYR A 234 0.05 -7.97 -31.89
CA TYR A 234 -0.97 -8.52 -30.99
C TYR A 234 -0.66 -9.99 -30.72
N PHE A 235 -1.15 -10.47 -29.58
CA PHE A 235 -1.15 -11.89 -29.25
C PHE A 235 -2.35 -12.57 -29.90
N PHE A 236 -2.10 -13.66 -30.61
CA PHE A 236 -3.10 -14.56 -31.18
C PHE A 236 -2.84 -15.98 -30.69
N LEU A 237 -3.84 -16.86 -30.69
CA LEU A 237 -3.60 -18.28 -30.51
C LEU A 237 -2.78 -18.84 -31.69
N ALA A 238 -1.87 -19.76 -31.38
CA ALA A 238 -1.07 -20.43 -32.40
C ALA A 238 -1.96 -21.13 -33.43
N SER A 239 -1.56 -21.05 -34.70
CA SER A 239 -2.32 -21.66 -35.80
C SER A 239 -2.27 -23.19 -35.75
N ASP A 240 -1.18 -23.74 -35.20
CA ASP A 240 -0.97 -25.18 -35.02
C ASP A 240 -0.98 -25.56 -33.53
N GLU A 241 -1.78 -26.57 -33.19
CA GLU A 241 -2.03 -27.06 -31.83
C GLU A 241 -2.07 -25.96 -30.74
N PRO A 242 -3.09 -25.08 -30.73
CA PRO A 242 -3.15 -23.93 -29.84
C PRO A 242 -3.19 -24.31 -28.36
N VAL A 243 -3.69 -25.50 -28.03
CA VAL A 243 -3.77 -26.03 -26.66
C VAL A 243 -3.25 -27.46 -26.65
N LYS A 244 -2.33 -27.74 -25.72
CA LYS A 244 -1.79 -29.08 -25.47
C LYS A 244 -1.93 -29.42 -23.99
N ILE A 245 -2.53 -30.57 -23.69
CA ILE A 245 -2.76 -31.00 -22.31
C ILE A 245 -2.00 -32.31 -22.06
N SER A 246 -1.21 -32.35 -20.99
CA SER A 246 -0.47 -33.53 -20.56
C SER A 246 -0.23 -33.47 -19.05
N ASN A 247 -0.45 -34.59 -18.32
CA ASN A 247 -0.11 -34.73 -16.90
C ASN A 247 -0.55 -33.52 -16.02
N LYS A 248 -1.84 -33.16 -16.06
CA LYS A 248 -2.41 -31.99 -15.36
C LYS A 248 -1.76 -30.65 -15.70
N THR A 249 -1.06 -30.57 -16.82
CA THR A 249 -0.48 -29.35 -17.38
C THR A 249 -1.24 -28.96 -18.65
N CYS A 250 -1.75 -27.73 -18.70
CA CYS A 250 -2.41 -27.14 -19.86
C CYS A 250 -1.50 -26.07 -20.46
N LEU A 251 -0.90 -26.37 -21.62
CA LEU A 251 -0.05 -25.47 -22.39
C LEU A 251 -0.91 -24.77 -23.45
N ILE A 252 -0.98 -23.45 -23.40
CA ILE A 252 -1.66 -22.61 -24.39
C ILE A 252 -0.59 -21.83 -25.16
N LYS A 253 -0.55 -22.02 -26.48
CA LYS A 253 0.46 -21.46 -27.37
C LYS A 253 -0.07 -20.20 -28.05
N PHE A 254 0.76 -19.17 -28.08
CA PHE A 254 0.46 -17.86 -28.68
C PHE A 254 1.48 -17.48 -29.76
N GLU A 255 1.03 -16.70 -30.73
CA GLU A 255 1.84 -16.00 -31.72
C GLU A 255 1.76 -14.49 -31.45
N TYR A 256 2.90 -13.81 -31.41
CA TYR A 256 3.01 -12.37 -31.31
C TYR A 256 3.40 -11.78 -32.68
N ARG A 257 2.43 -11.24 -33.40
CA ARG A 257 2.63 -10.78 -34.79
C ARG A 257 1.67 -9.66 -35.19
N MET A 258 1.88 -9.11 -36.38
CA MET A 258 0.97 -8.12 -36.97
C MET A 258 -0.38 -8.76 -37.34
N LEU A 259 -1.40 -7.90 -37.35
CA LEU A 259 -2.76 -8.29 -37.69
C LEU A 259 -2.91 -8.39 -39.22
N THR A 260 -3.45 -9.50 -39.70
CA THR A 260 -3.72 -9.74 -41.12
C THR A 260 -5.21 -9.65 -41.45
N ASN A 261 -5.56 -9.51 -42.73
CA ASN A 261 -6.96 -9.51 -43.16
C ASN A 261 -7.70 -10.82 -42.80
N GLY A 262 -6.99 -11.94 -42.68
CA GLY A 262 -7.56 -13.20 -42.20
C GLY A 262 -7.90 -13.17 -40.71
N ASP A 263 -7.12 -12.46 -39.91
CA ASP A 263 -7.35 -12.32 -38.46
C ASP A 263 -8.56 -11.45 -38.16
N LEU A 264 -8.84 -10.41 -38.96
CA LEU A 264 -10.07 -9.59 -38.81
C LEU A 264 -11.35 -10.43 -38.90
N LYS A 265 -11.33 -11.52 -39.67
CA LYS A 265 -12.45 -12.47 -39.77
C LYS A 265 -12.50 -13.41 -38.56
N LYS A 266 -11.34 -13.87 -38.08
CA LYS A 266 -11.23 -14.80 -36.93
C LYS A 266 -11.45 -14.13 -35.58
N TYR A 267 -11.13 -12.84 -35.48
CA TYR A 267 -11.17 -12.01 -34.28
C TYR A 267 -11.90 -10.69 -34.57
N PRO A 268 -13.22 -10.73 -34.83
CA PRO A 268 -13.98 -9.54 -35.21
C PRO A 268 -14.19 -8.61 -34.00
N VAL A 269 -13.43 -7.52 -33.94
CA VAL A 269 -13.67 -6.42 -33.00
C VAL A 269 -14.64 -5.43 -33.64
N LYS A 270 -15.68 -4.99 -32.91
CA LYS A 270 -16.69 -4.06 -33.43
C LYS A 270 -16.50 -2.65 -32.88
N THR A 271 -16.80 -1.63 -33.68
CA THR A 271 -16.91 -0.24 -33.21
C THR A 271 -18.23 -0.02 -32.47
N LYS A 272 -18.40 1.14 -31.84
CA LYS A 272 -19.69 1.56 -31.23
C LYS A 272 -20.86 1.53 -32.23
N GLU A 273 -20.55 1.65 -33.52
CA GLU A 273 -21.50 1.61 -34.64
C GLU A 273 -21.74 0.19 -35.19
N GLY A 274 -21.17 -0.85 -34.57
CA GLY A 274 -21.37 -2.26 -34.95
C GLY A 274 -20.56 -2.74 -36.16
N LYS A 275 -19.78 -1.88 -36.82
CA LYS A 275 -18.88 -2.23 -37.94
C LYS A 275 -17.60 -2.90 -37.43
N VAL A 276 -16.99 -3.77 -38.24
CA VAL A 276 -15.69 -4.37 -37.92
C VAL A 276 -14.63 -3.26 -37.86
N LYS A 277 -13.97 -3.13 -36.71
CA LYS A 277 -12.89 -2.20 -36.46
C LYS A 277 -11.64 -2.74 -37.15
N ILE A 278 -11.02 -1.91 -37.99
CA ILE A 278 -9.85 -2.30 -38.81
C ILE A 278 -8.57 -1.63 -38.28
N THR A 279 -8.70 -0.46 -37.66
CA THR A 279 -7.59 0.35 -37.13
C THR A 279 -7.79 0.67 -35.66
N GLY A 280 -6.69 0.94 -34.95
CA GLY A 280 -6.74 1.33 -33.53
C GLY A 280 -7.24 0.23 -32.58
N ILE A 281 -7.18 -1.04 -33.00
CA ILE A 281 -7.50 -2.18 -32.13
C ILE A 281 -6.53 -2.19 -30.94
N MET A 282 -7.04 -2.49 -29.76
CA MET A 282 -6.26 -2.74 -28.55
C MET A 282 -6.28 -4.22 -28.20
N GLN A 283 -5.22 -4.72 -27.56
CA GLN A 283 -5.14 -6.12 -27.13
C GLN A 283 -6.30 -6.49 -26.21
N ASP A 284 -6.74 -5.57 -25.36
CA ASP A 284 -7.86 -5.76 -24.44
C ASP A 284 -9.19 -6.02 -25.17
N GLU A 285 -9.36 -5.52 -26.39
CA GLU A 285 -10.54 -5.80 -27.23
C GLU A 285 -10.49 -7.21 -27.85
N LEU A 286 -9.29 -7.80 -28.00
CA LEU A 286 -9.08 -9.15 -28.53
C LEU A 286 -9.16 -10.22 -27.44
N ASN A 287 -8.82 -9.88 -26.20
CA ASN A 287 -8.75 -10.80 -25.07
C ASN A 287 -10.07 -11.57 -24.80
N PRO A 288 -11.28 -10.97 -24.90
CA PRO A 288 -12.53 -11.71 -24.78
C PRO A 288 -12.69 -12.80 -25.86
N ILE A 289 -12.31 -12.51 -27.10
CA ILE A 289 -12.40 -13.48 -28.20
C ILE A 289 -11.37 -14.60 -28.01
N LEU A 290 -10.17 -14.25 -27.55
CA LEU A 290 -9.11 -15.21 -27.23
C LEU A 290 -9.56 -16.16 -26.10
N LYS A 291 -10.17 -15.63 -25.04
CA LYS A 291 -10.78 -16.42 -23.96
C LYS A 291 -11.74 -17.47 -24.52
N ASP A 292 -12.73 -17.05 -25.29
CA ASP A 292 -13.77 -17.96 -25.80
C ASP A 292 -13.18 -19.07 -26.68
N LYS A 293 -12.20 -18.72 -27.51
CA LYS A 293 -11.47 -19.70 -28.32
C LYS A 293 -10.65 -20.66 -27.46
N ILE A 294 -9.90 -20.19 -26.47
CA ILE A 294 -9.13 -21.06 -25.55
C ILE A 294 -10.06 -22.06 -24.87
N VAL A 295 -11.19 -21.58 -24.33
CA VAL A 295 -12.19 -22.41 -23.64
C VAL A 295 -12.84 -23.45 -24.58
N THR A 296 -12.92 -23.14 -25.87
CA THR A 296 -13.40 -24.08 -26.90
C THR A 296 -12.35 -25.15 -27.23
N PHE A 297 -11.06 -24.79 -27.29
CA PHE A 297 -9.97 -25.74 -27.58
C PHE A 297 -9.66 -26.68 -26.41
N ILE A 298 -10.00 -26.31 -25.17
CA ILE A 298 -9.85 -27.18 -24.00
C ILE A 298 -10.98 -28.22 -24.00
N THR A 299 -10.64 -29.46 -24.33
CA THR A 299 -11.57 -30.59 -24.33
C THR A 299 -11.89 -31.15 -22.93
N PRO A 300 -10.93 -31.30 -21.98
CA PRO A 300 -11.24 -31.88 -20.68
C PRO A 300 -12.04 -30.91 -19.80
N LEU A 301 -13.08 -31.41 -19.13
CA LEU A 301 -14.00 -30.58 -18.36
C LEU A 301 -13.35 -29.93 -17.13
N GLU A 302 -12.42 -30.62 -16.46
CA GLU A 302 -11.73 -30.11 -15.26
C GLU A 302 -10.95 -28.80 -15.49
N PRO A 303 -9.91 -28.75 -16.37
CA PRO A 303 -9.15 -27.52 -16.60
C PRO A 303 -10.01 -26.41 -17.19
N LYS A 304 -11.04 -26.78 -17.98
CA LYS A 304 -12.01 -25.83 -18.52
C LYS A 304 -12.80 -25.17 -17.40
N ALA A 305 -13.36 -25.95 -16.48
CA ALA A 305 -14.13 -25.45 -15.34
C ALA A 305 -13.28 -24.56 -14.42
N ILE A 306 -12.03 -24.95 -14.17
CA ILE A 306 -11.07 -24.15 -13.38
C ILE A 306 -10.84 -22.79 -14.04
N LEU A 307 -10.57 -22.75 -15.35
CA LEU A 307 -10.30 -21.48 -16.05
C LEU A 307 -11.52 -20.56 -16.16
N THR A 308 -12.72 -21.12 -16.23
CA THR A 308 -13.99 -20.36 -16.32
C THR A 308 -14.56 -19.97 -14.96
N GLU A 309 -13.97 -20.41 -13.86
CA GLU A 309 -14.37 -20.01 -12.51
C GLU A 309 -14.20 -18.50 -12.32
N THR A 310 -15.23 -17.85 -11.77
CA THR A 310 -15.22 -16.41 -11.52
C THR A 310 -14.67 -16.11 -10.14
N GLN A 311 -13.67 -15.22 -10.08
CA GLN A 311 -13.11 -14.65 -8.85
C GLN A 311 -13.08 -13.12 -9.03
N ASP A 312 -13.67 -12.37 -8.10
CA ASP A 312 -13.68 -10.90 -8.13
C ASP A 312 -14.16 -10.33 -9.47
N GLU A 313 -15.37 -10.73 -9.89
CA GLU A 313 -16.06 -10.29 -11.13
C GLU A 313 -15.40 -10.69 -12.46
N LYS A 314 -14.24 -11.35 -12.43
CA LYS A 314 -13.53 -11.83 -13.63
C LYS A 314 -13.27 -13.33 -13.57
N THR A 315 -13.26 -13.99 -14.71
CA THR A 315 -12.84 -15.40 -14.77
C THR A 315 -11.32 -15.51 -14.60
N ILE A 316 -10.85 -16.64 -14.06
CA ILE A 316 -9.43 -16.90 -13.88
C ILE A 316 -8.66 -16.71 -15.20
N ILE A 317 -9.18 -17.25 -16.31
CA ILE A 317 -8.57 -17.05 -17.62
C ILE A 317 -8.46 -15.58 -18.04
N GLU A 318 -9.47 -14.73 -17.76
CA GLU A 318 -9.41 -13.30 -18.10
C GLU A 318 -8.31 -12.59 -17.33
N LYS A 319 -8.19 -12.87 -16.03
CA LYS A 319 -7.15 -12.31 -15.16
C LYS A 319 -5.75 -12.66 -15.69
N HIS A 320 -5.51 -13.94 -15.97
CA HIS A 320 -4.20 -14.40 -16.43
C HIS A 320 -3.92 -13.97 -17.88
N LEU A 321 -4.91 -13.99 -18.77
CA LEU A 321 -4.74 -13.57 -20.17
C LEU A 321 -4.44 -12.07 -20.25
N TYR A 322 -5.11 -11.25 -19.44
CA TYR A 322 -4.80 -9.82 -19.34
C TYR A 322 -3.36 -9.59 -18.86
N LYS A 323 -2.94 -10.28 -17.79
CA LYS A 323 -1.56 -10.20 -17.28
C LYS A 323 -0.52 -10.61 -18.32
N TYR A 324 -0.78 -11.68 -19.08
CA TYR A 324 0.14 -12.22 -20.09
C TYR A 324 0.25 -11.37 -21.36
N THR A 325 -0.88 -10.86 -21.86
CA THR A 325 -0.93 -10.14 -23.14
C THR A 325 -0.59 -8.66 -23.02
N ARG A 326 -0.52 -8.13 -21.79
CA ARG A 326 -0.03 -6.78 -21.53
C ARG A 326 1.44 -6.70 -21.95
N LYS A 327 1.78 -5.72 -22.79
CA LYS A 327 3.17 -5.51 -23.22
C LYS A 327 4.08 -5.40 -22.00
N ILE A 328 5.04 -6.32 -21.90
CA ILE A 328 6.11 -6.26 -20.89
C ILE A 328 7.22 -5.36 -21.43
N THR A 329 6.86 -4.14 -21.75
CA THR A 329 7.82 -3.08 -22.05
C THR A 329 7.71 -2.08 -20.92
N SER A 330 8.61 -2.22 -19.96
CA SER A 330 8.71 -1.31 -18.83
C SER A 330 10.08 -0.65 -18.89
N ASP A 331 10.04 0.66 -18.69
CA ASP A 331 11.21 1.46 -18.41
C ASP A 331 11.48 1.32 -16.91
N PHE A 332 12.66 0.82 -16.56
CA PHE A 332 13.07 0.67 -15.16
C PHE A 332 14.24 1.59 -14.85
N PHE A 333 14.19 2.18 -13.66
CA PHE A 333 15.26 2.98 -13.07
C PHE A 333 15.84 2.26 -11.87
N ILE A 334 16.92 1.52 -12.10
CA ILE A 334 17.57 0.75 -11.04
C ILE A 334 18.58 1.64 -10.30
N HIS A 335 18.29 1.92 -9.03
CA HIS A 335 19.22 2.63 -8.16
C HIS A 335 20.55 1.87 -8.02
N LYS A 336 21.67 2.58 -8.17
CA LYS A 336 22.99 2.06 -7.80
C LYS A 336 23.05 1.68 -6.32
N ASN A 337 22.45 2.51 -5.47
CA ASN A 337 22.36 2.33 -4.03
C ASN A 337 20.98 2.77 -3.52
N LEU A 338 20.00 1.86 -3.54
CA LEU A 338 18.64 2.16 -3.11
C LEU A 338 18.59 2.60 -1.64
N LYS A 339 19.43 2.02 -0.78
CA LYS A 339 19.47 2.34 0.64
C LYS A 339 19.84 3.81 0.86
N GLU A 340 20.93 4.26 0.24
CA GLU A 340 21.40 5.64 0.36
C GLU A 340 20.37 6.64 -0.20
N PHE A 341 19.71 6.31 -1.32
CA PHE A 341 18.61 7.10 -1.84
C PHE A 341 17.48 7.25 -0.80
N LEU A 342 17.00 6.12 -0.26
CA LEU A 342 15.90 6.13 0.72
C LEU A 342 16.28 6.87 2.01
N GLU A 343 17.49 6.65 2.53
CA GLU A 343 17.97 7.34 3.74
C GLU A 343 18.07 8.85 3.52
N ARG A 344 18.57 9.29 2.37
CA ARG A 344 18.66 10.71 2.00
C ARG A 344 17.28 11.36 1.86
N GLU A 345 16.37 10.71 1.12
CA GLU A 345 15.03 11.26 0.93
C GLU A 345 14.19 11.19 2.21
N LEU A 346 14.42 10.21 3.08
CA LEU A 346 13.79 10.12 4.39
C LEU A 346 14.25 11.24 5.31
N ASP A 347 15.56 11.52 5.38
CA ASP A 347 16.10 12.64 6.16
C ASP A 347 15.51 13.98 5.70
N TYR A 348 15.39 14.19 4.39
CA TYR A 348 14.74 15.38 3.85
C TYR A 348 13.25 15.42 4.21
N PHE A 349 12.52 14.33 3.97
CA PHE A 349 11.09 14.22 4.28
C PHE A 349 10.81 14.53 5.75
N ILE A 350 11.63 14.00 6.67
CA ILE A 350 11.50 14.30 8.09
C ILE A 350 11.70 15.79 8.36
N LYS A 351 12.72 16.42 7.76
CA LYS A 351 13.02 17.84 7.95
C LYS A 351 11.97 18.79 7.38
N THR A 352 11.23 18.38 6.35
CA THR A 352 10.30 19.26 5.66
C THR A 352 8.83 18.98 5.90
N GLU A 353 8.46 17.72 6.15
CA GLU A 353 7.05 17.30 6.24
C GLU A 353 6.68 16.76 7.62
N VAL A 354 7.66 16.27 8.39
CA VAL A 354 7.42 15.77 9.76
C VAL A 354 7.77 16.83 10.81
N LEU A 355 8.89 17.52 10.62
CA LEU A 355 9.32 18.66 11.45
C LEU A 355 8.71 19.95 10.90
N ASP A 356 7.67 20.44 11.58
CA ASP A 356 7.07 21.75 11.29
C ASP A 356 7.76 22.85 12.10
N ILE A 357 8.62 23.62 11.44
CA ILE A 357 9.40 24.71 12.06
C ILE A 357 8.50 25.87 12.53
N GLU A 358 7.28 25.99 12.01
CA GLU A 358 6.37 27.08 12.40
C GLU A 358 5.73 26.85 13.76
N VAL A 359 5.74 25.61 14.24
CA VAL A 359 5.30 25.28 15.61
C VAL A 359 6.26 25.86 16.66
N PHE A 360 7.49 26.21 16.28
CA PHE A 360 8.54 26.69 17.18
C PHE A 360 8.30 28.12 17.69
N ASP A 361 7.44 28.91 17.03
CA ASP A 361 7.27 30.35 17.29
C ASP A 361 5.89 30.68 17.93
N THR A 362 5.21 29.69 18.52
CA THR A 362 3.85 29.85 19.08
C THR A 362 3.75 29.36 20.52
N GLU A 363 2.72 29.79 21.27
CA GLU A 363 2.35 29.30 22.63
C GLU A 363 2.14 27.75 22.72
N LYS A 364 2.36 27.02 21.63
CA LYS A 364 2.31 25.56 21.50
C LYS A 364 3.64 24.86 21.84
N GLU A 365 4.58 25.52 22.51
CA GLU A 365 5.81 24.89 23.02
C GLU A 365 5.57 23.56 23.77
N ARG A 366 4.40 23.40 24.41
CA ARG A 366 3.97 22.15 25.05
C ARG A 366 3.89 20.93 24.11
N TYR A 367 3.85 21.14 22.80
CA TYR A 367 3.83 20.09 21.78
C TYR A 367 5.20 19.87 21.11
N PHE A 368 6.23 20.63 21.48
CA PHE A 368 7.57 20.55 20.92
C PHE A 368 8.21 19.16 21.05
N ASP A 369 8.23 18.64 22.27
CA ASP A 369 8.78 17.30 22.56
C ASP A 369 8.08 16.20 21.75
N ARG A 370 6.82 16.44 21.39
CA ARG A 370 5.98 15.50 20.63
C ARG A 370 6.37 15.45 19.16
N HIS A 371 6.60 16.61 18.54
CA HIS A 371 7.09 16.68 17.15
C HIS A 371 8.49 16.09 17.01
N ILE A 372 9.36 16.32 17.99
CA ILE A 372 10.70 15.71 18.03
C ILE A 372 10.60 14.19 18.20
N THR A 373 9.75 13.72 19.12
CA THR A 373 9.54 12.29 19.35
C THR A 373 9.03 11.61 18.08
N ARG A 374 8.00 12.15 17.43
CA ARG A 374 7.47 11.66 16.14
C ARG A 374 8.58 11.55 15.09
N SER A 375 9.37 12.61 14.92
CA SER A 375 10.46 12.66 13.93
C SER A 375 11.57 11.64 14.22
N LYS A 376 11.92 11.43 15.48
CA LYS A 376 12.88 10.41 15.90
C LYS A 376 12.37 8.99 15.66
N VAL A 377 11.09 8.74 15.95
CA VAL A 377 10.48 7.42 15.72
C VAL A 377 10.37 7.11 14.22
N VAL A 378 10.02 8.08 13.37
CA VAL A 378 10.00 7.87 11.90
C VAL A 378 11.41 7.57 11.35
N LYS A 379 12.45 8.15 11.95
CA LYS A 379 13.85 7.96 11.53
C LYS A 379 14.40 6.56 11.85
N ASN A 380 14.01 6.00 13.00
CA ASN A 380 14.48 4.71 13.50
C ASN A 380 13.70 3.56 12.88
#